data_AF-A0A072N540-F1
#
_entry.id   AF-A0A072N540-F1
#
_cell.length_a   1.000
_cell.length_b   1.000
_cell.length_c   1.000
_cell.angle_alpha   90.00
_cell.angle_beta   90.00
_cell.angle_gamma   90.00
#
_symmetry.space_group_name_H-M   'P 1'
#
loop_
_entity.id
_entity.type
_entity.pdbx_description
1 polymer ?
#
loop_
_entity_poly.entity_id
_entity_poly.type
_entity_poly.pdbx_seq_one_letter_code
_entity_poly.pdbx_strand_id
1 'polypeptide(L)'
;MTIFSPIRLTARMVLIIAAGLWLGSVLPATAAPEGEAKDQAVAEQVEALKKKIIRLNRDLFILEEDLLFPASTQFAVFVSVDAGEFLKLDAVKLKVDGRVVASYLYTERQVRALERGGMQRLYMDNLKTGSHEVTAFVEGIGPDNRAYKQAATLAFDKGTGTTALEIRVKDRSSDYQPEVTIVEWE
;
A
#
# COMPACT_ATOMS: atom_id res chain seq x y z
N MET A 1 -79.66 7.88 45.67
CA MET A 1 -79.65 9.16 44.93
C MET A 1 -79.44 8.82 43.47
N THR A 2 -80.51 8.39 42.78
CA THR A 2 -81.42 9.21 41.93
C THR A 2 -80.78 9.50 40.56
N ILE A 3 -81.34 9.24 39.37
CA ILE A 3 -82.71 8.94 38.93
C ILE A 3 -82.63 8.37 37.49
N PHE A 4 -83.54 7.45 37.18
CA PHE A 4 -83.99 6.96 35.86
C PHE A 4 -84.83 8.02 35.12
N SER A 5 -84.77 8.12 33.79
CA SER A 5 -85.93 8.58 32.98
C SER A 5 -85.78 8.42 31.45
N PRO A 6 -86.88 8.38 30.67
CA PRO A 6 -87.08 7.37 29.64
C PRO A 6 -87.49 7.88 28.24
N ILE A 7 -87.51 6.93 27.28
CA ILE A 7 -88.47 6.67 26.19
C ILE A 7 -89.20 7.87 25.55
N ARG A 8 -89.10 7.97 24.21
CA ARG A 8 -90.26 8.29 23.36
C ARG A 8 -90.35 7.36 22.14
N LEU A 9 -91.54 6.78 21.99
CA LEU A 9 -92.02 5.88 20.95
C LEU A 9 -92.68 6.69 19.81
N THR A 10 -93.01 6.00 18.70
CA THR A 10 -93.91 6.34 17.57
C THR A 10 -93.15 6.79 16.29
N ALA A 11 -93.48 6.36 15.06
CA ALA A 11 -94.69 5.72 14.53
C ALA A 11 -94.41 4.80 13.32
N ARG A 12 -95.46 4.03 13.01
CA ARG A 12 -95.73 3.00 11.99
C ARG A 12 -95.39 3.35 10.52
N MET A 13 -95.56 2.28 9.69
CA MET A 13 -95.90 2.23 8.24
C MET A 13 -94.68 2.11 7.31
N VAL A 14 -94.57 1.21 6.30
CA VAL A 14 -95.49 0.37 5.51
C VAL A 14 -94.72 -0.88 5.03
N LEU A 15 -95.43 -1.98 4.88
CA LEU A 15 -95.03 -3.23 4.22
C LEU A 15 -95.03 -3.07 2.68
N ILE A 16 -93.94 -3.39 1.98
CA ILE A 16 -93.97 -3.74 0.54
C ILE A 16 -93.23 -5.07 0.33
N ILE A 17 -93.84 -5.89 -0.51
CA ILE A 17 -93.67 -7.33 -0.72
C ILE A 17 -92.64 -7.62 -1.84
N ALA A 18 -91.85 -8.68 -1.60
CA ALA A 18 -91.22 -9.66 -2.52
C ALA A 18 -90.33 -9.23 -3.70
N ALA A 19 -89.14 -9.85 -3.77
CA ALA A 19 -88.71 -10.69 -4.90
C ALA A 19 -87.40 -11.42 -4.53
N GLY A 20 -87.25 -12.66 -5.01
CA GLY A 20 -86.34 -13.67 -4.45
C GLY A 20 -84.84 -13.39 -4.53
N LEU A 21 -84.12 -13.88 -3.53
CA LEU A 21 -82.67 -13.90 -3.47
C LEU A 21 -82.18 -15.34 -3.72
N TRP A 22 -81.63 -15.57 -4.90
CA TRP A 22 -80.79 -16.73 -5.20
C TRP A 22 -79.50 -16.60 -4.37
N LEU A 23 -79.21 -17.57 -3.50
CA LEU A 23 -77.90 -17.70 -2.85
C LEU A 23 -76.86 -18.11 -3.90
N GLY A 24 -76.13 -17.14 -4.42
CA GLY A 24 -74.85 -17.36 -5.10
C GLY A 24 -73.72 -17.25 -4.08
N SER A 25 -73.22 -18.38 -3.58
CA SER A 25 -72.00 -18.42 -2.78
C SER A 25 -70.81 -18.05 -3.65
N VAL A 26 -70.30 -16.83 -3.51
CA VAL A 26 -68.99 -16.42 -4.07
C VAL A 26 -67.93 -16.83 -3.06
N LEU A 27 -67.13 -17.86 -3.40
CA LEU A 27 -65.86 -18.10 -2.73
C LEU A 27 -64.89 -16.97 -3.13
N PRO A 28 -64.22 -16.28 -2.19
CA PRO A 28 -63.13 -15.38 -2.56
C PRO A 28 -61.95 -16.24 -3.04
N ALA A 29 -61.60 -16.09 -4.32
CA ALA A 29 -60.33 -16.60 -4.83
C ALA A 29 -59.20 -15.81 -4.16
N THR A 30 -58.40 -16.49 -3.34
CA THR A 30 -57.19 -15.92 -2.75
C THR A 30 -56.18 -15.78 -3.88
N ALA A 31 -56.03 -14.58 -4.44
CA ALA A 31 -54.91 -14.28 -5.30
C ALA A 31 -53.64 -14.30 -4.44
N ALA A 32 -52.73 -15.24 -4.71
CA ALA A 32 -51.43 -15.31 -4.07
C ALA A 32 -50.60 -14.04 -4.37
N PRO A 33 -49.73 -13.59 -3.46
CA PRO A 33 -49.05 -12.30 -3.57
C PRO A 33 -47.85 -12.40 -4.51
N GLU A 34 -48.08 -12.36 -5.82
CA GLU A 34 -46.99 -12.36 -6.82
C GLU A 34 -46.20 -11.03 -6.84
N GLY A 35 -46.77 -9.94 -6.33
CA GLY A 35 -46.12 -8.63 -6.23
C GLY A 35 -45.13 -8.51 -5.07
N GLU A 36 -45.49 -9.01 -3.89
CA GLU A 36 -44.65 -8.94 -2.69
C GLU A 36 -43.35 -9.76 -2.84
N ALA A 37 -43.42 -10.91 -3.53
CA ALA A 37 -42.26 -11.75 -3.80
C ALA A 37 -41.26 -11.08 -4.76
N LYS A 38 -41.73 -10.31 -5.74
CA LYS A 38 -40.86 -9.53 -6.65
C LYS A 38 -40.18 -8.38 -5.92
N ASP A 39 -40.90 -7.66 -5.07
CA ASP A 39 -40.34 -6.56 -4.30
C ASP A 39 -39.31 -7.06 -3.26
N GLN A 40 -39.54 -8.22 -2.65
CA GLN A 40 -38.55 -8.91 -1.81
C GLN A 40 -37.30 -9.30 -2.61
N ALA A 41 -37.46 -9.90 -3.80
CA ALA A 41 -36.34 -10.28 -4.64
C ALA A 41 -35.50 -9.06 -5.12
N VAL A 42 -36.14 -7.91 -5.37
CA VAL A 42 -35.44 -6.66 -5.69
C VAL A 42 -34.73 -6.08 -4.46
N ALA A 43 -35.38 -6.09 -3.30
CA ALA A 43 -34.77 -5.64 -2.04
C ALA A 43 -33.53 -6.49 -1.68
N GLU A 44 -33.60 -7.80 -1.86
CA GLU A 44 -32.46 -8.71 -1.65
C GLU A 44 -31.30 -8.41 -2.60
N GLN A 45 -31.57 -8.09 -3.87
CA GLN A 45 -30.56 -7.69 -4.83
C GLN A 45 -29.89 -6.36 -4.46
N VAL A 46 -30.66 -5.39 -3.97
CA VAL A 46 -30.12 -4.10 -3.49
C VAL A 46 -29.23 -4.31 -2.26
N GLU A 47 -29.66 -5.14 -1.32
CA GLU A 47 -28.86 -5.48 -0.13
C GLU A 47 -27.58 -6.26 -0.49
N ALA A 48 -27.63 -7.18 -1.46
CA ALA A 48 -26.46 -7.86 -2.00
C ALA A 48 -25.49 -6.88 -2.66
N LEU A 49 -26.00 -5.91 -3.43
CA LEU A 49 -25.18 -4.88 -4.09
C LEU A 49 -24.50 -3.96 -3.07
N LYS A 50 -25.23 -3.49 -2.05
CA LYS A 50 -24.65 -2.70 -0.94
C LYS A 50 -23.51 -3.46 -0.26
N LYS A 51 -23.72 -4.75 0.06
CA LYS A 51 -22.68 -5.60 0.65
C LYS A 51 -21.45 -5.71 -0.25
N LYS A 52 -21.63 -5.78 -1.57
CA LYS A 52 -20.54 -5.80 -2.55
C LYS A 52 -19.77 -4.48 -2.61
N ILE A 53 -20.46 -3.35 -2.56
CA ILE A 53 -19.84 -2.01 -2.53
C ILE A 53 -19.03 -1.83 -1.24
N ILE A 54 -19.62 -2.18 -0.08
CA ILE A 54 -18.92 -2.10 1.21
C ILE A 54 -17.66 -2.98 1.19
N ARG A 55 -17.77 -4.21 0.65
CA ARG A 55 -16.62 -5.11 0.48
C ARG A 55 -15.56 -4.48 -0.41
N LEU A 56 -15.94 -3.96 -1.58
CA LEU A 56 -15.00 -3.35 -2.52
C LEU A 56 -14.29 -2.14 -1.92
N ASN A 57 -14.99 -1.26 -1.22
CA ASN A 57 -14.38 -0.10 -0.56
C ASN A 57 -13.38 -0.52 0.52
N ARG A 58 -13.72 -1.54 1.32
CA ARG A 58 -12.79 -2.10 2.31
C ARG A 58 -11.58 -2.74 1.63
N ASP A 59 -11.78 -3.50 0.56
CA ASP A 59 -10.70 -4.16 -0.16
C ASP A 59 -9.79 -3.12 -0.85
N LEU A 60 -10.34 -2.01 -1.38
CA LEU A 60 -9.57 -0.86 -1.86
C LEU A 60 -8.75 -0.19 -0.75
N PHE A 61 -9.35 0.03 0.41
CA PHE A 61 -8.67 0.61 1.57
C PHE A 61 -7.46 -0.24 2.00
N ILE A 62 -7.63 -1.56 2.05
CA ILE A 62 -6.53 -2.49 2.37
C ILE A 62 -5.43 -2.44 1.30
N LEU A 63 -5.81 -2.41 0.01
CA LEU A 63 -4.84 -2.30 -1.08
C LEU A 63 -4.05 -0.99 -1.04
N GLU A 64 -4.70 0.13 -0.72
CA GLU A 64 -4.02 1.42 -0.52
C GLU A 64 -3.06 1.37 0.66
N GLU A 65 -3.47 0.78 1.79
CA GLU A 65 -2.61 0.60 2.97
C GLU A 65 -1.38 -0.27 2.65
N ASP A 66 -1.56 -1.39 1.96
CA ASP A 66 -0.46 -2.28 1.53
C ASP A 66 0.52 -1.59 0.56
N LEU A 67 0.02 -0.72 -0.33
CA LEU A 67 0.86 0.06 -1.24
C LEU A 67 1.61 1.19 -0.52
N LEU A 68 0.99 1.80 0.50
CA LEU A 68 1.58 2.90 1.27
C LEU A 68 2.56 2.41 2.36
N PHE A 69 2.35 1.20 2.89
CA PHE A 69 3.14 0.62 3.97
C PHE A 69 3.46 -0.87 3.72
N PRO A 70 4.22 -1.22 2.66
CA PRO A 70 4.51 -2.62 2.38
C PRO A 70 5.34 -3.25 3.51
N ALA A 71 5.06 -4.51 3.84
CA ALA A 71 5.74 -5.26 4.90
C ALA A 71 7.26 -5.45 4.67
N SER A 72 7.78 -5.20 3.47
CA SER A 72 9.19 -5.43 3.12
C SER A 72 9.79 -4.32 2.24
N THR A 73 9.78 -3.05 2.68
CA THR A 73 10.42 -1.93 1.97
C THR A 73 11.93 -1.80 2.23
N GLN A 74 12.60 -2.89 2.56
CA GLN A 74 13.98 -2.82 3.01
C GLN A 74 14.92 -2.35 1.89
N PHE A 75 15.80 -1.44 2.25
CA PHE A 75 16.84 -0.87 1.41
C PHE A 75 18.18 -0.96 2.13
N ALA A 76 19.18 -1.54 1.47
CA ALA A 76 20.51 -1.67 2.03
C ALA A 76 21.57 -1.19 1.03
N VAL A 77 22.60 -0.53 1.54
CA VAL A 77 23.74 -0.10 0.74
C VAL A 77 25.00 -0.68 1.34
N PHE A 78 25.77 -1.32 0.48
CA PHE A 78 27.04 -1.96 0.82
C PHE A 78 28.19 -1.23 0.14
N VAL A 79 29.38 -1.36 0.71
CA VAL A 79 30.63 -0.85 0.15
C VAL A 79 31.59 -2.02 -0.03
N SER A 80 32.22 -2.08 -1.20
CA SER A 80 33.28 -3.00 -1.57
C SER A 80 34.45 -2.25 -2.20
N VAL A 81 35.65 -2.82 -2.08
CA VAL A 81 36.87 -2.30 -2.70
C VAL A 81 37.51 -3.44 -3.49
N ASP A 82 37.55 -3.30 -4.81
CA ASP A 82 38.14 -4.24 -5.75
C ASP A 82 39.47 -3.67 -6.26
N ALA A 83 40.54 -4.04 -5.54
CA ALA A 83 41.87 -3.43 -5.56
C ALA A 83 41.91 -1.99 -4.98
N GLY A 84 42.95 -1.73 -4.17
CA GLY A 84 43.16 -0.45 -3.46
C GLY A 84 44.48 0.22 -3.85
N GLU A 85 44.99 -0.05 -5.06
CA GLU A 85 46.26 0.48 -5.53
C GLU A 85 46.15 1.97 -5.88
N PHE A 86 45.08 2.41 -6.55
CA PHE A 86 44.93 3.80 -7.00
C PHE A 86 44.10 4.69 -6.06
N LEU A 87 43.40 4.09 -5.10
CA LEU A 87 42.68 4.83 -4.07
C LEU A 87 42.65 4.08 -2.74
N LYS A 88 43.41 4.59 -1.77
CA LYS A 88 43.26 4.20 -0.37
C LYS A 88 42.05 4.90 0.19
N LEU A 89 41.01 4.11 0.46
CA LEU A 89 39.75 4.58 1.01
C LEU A 89 39.95 5.29 2.35
N ASP A 90 39.41 6.48 2.51
CA ASP A 90 39.43 7.24 3.77
C ASP A 90 38.00 7.43 4.29
N ALA A 91 37.10 7.93 3.43
CA ALA A 91 35.73 8.23 3.82
C ALA A 91 34.72 7.83 2.75
N VAL A 92 33.52 7.43 3.20
CA VAL A 92 32.35 7.29 2.33
C VAL A 92 31.18 8.05 2.93
N LYS A 93 30.52 8.84 2.09
CA LYS A 93 29.28 9.54 2.43
C LYS A 93 28.19 9.14 1.46
N LEU A 94 27.06 8.73 2.02
CA LEU A 94 25.89 8.29 1.28
C LEU A 94 24.79 9.33 1.38
N LYS A 95 24.23 9.69 0.22
CA LYS A 95 22.98 10.42 0.13
C LYS A 95 21.90 9.58 -0.52
N VAL A 96 20.68 9.73 -0.03
CA VAL A 96 19.46 9.22 -0.65
C VAL A 96 18.52 10.42 -0.79
N ASP A 97 18.04 10.66 -2.01
CA ASP A 97 17.18 11.80 -2.38
C ASP A 97 17.73 13.14 -1.87
N GLY A 98 19.03 13.36 -2.10
CA GLY A 98 19.75 14.57 -1.69
C GLY A 98 20.05 14.70 -0.19
N ARG A 99 19.51 13.82 0.66
CA ARG A 99 19.72 13.82 2.12
C ARG A 99 20.87 12.90 2.51
N VAL A 100 21.76 13.37 3.38
CA VAL A 100 22.87 12.55 3.91
C VAL A 100 22.29 11.55 4.91
N VAL A 101 22.40 10.26 4.60
CA VAL A 101 21.89 9.18 5.44
C VAL A 101 22.99 8.39 6.14
N ALA A 102 24.21 8.39 5.59
CA ALA A 102 25.39 7.81 6.23
C ALA A 102 26.66 8.60 5.90
N SER A 103 27.59 8.63 6.85
CA SER A 103 28.94 9.17 6.66
C SER A 103 29.90 8.35 7.53
N TYR A 104 30.91 7.76 6.92
CA TYR A 104 31.83 6.84 7.59
C TYR A 104 33.28 7.19 7.29
N LEU A 105 34.12 7.13 8.33
CA LEU A 105 35.57 7.25 8.23
C LEU A 105 36.19 5.88 8.50
N TYR A 106 37.12 5.47 7.65
CA TYR A 106 37.73 4.16 7.70
C TYR A 106 39.07 4.20 8.42
N THR A 107 39.29 3.22 9.31
CA THR A 107 40.62 2.92 9.83
C THR A 107 41.39 2.08 8.82
N GLU A 108 42.72 2.16 8.83
CA GLU A 108 43.54 1.34 7.93
C GLU A 108 43.23 -0.16 8.01
N ARG A 109 42.88 -0.67 9.20
CA ARG A 109 42.52 -2.08 9.39
C ARG A 109 41.24 -2.44 8.65
N GLN A 110 40.29 -1.52 8.59
CA GLN A 110 39.02 -1.71 7.86
C GLN A 110 39.23 -1.61 6.36
N VAL A 111 40.03 -0.64 5.91
CA VAL A 111 40.43 -0.55 4.49
C VAL A 111 41.08 -1.85 4.03
N ARG A 112 42.06 -2.37 4.78
CA ARG A 112 42.69 -3.67 4.50
C ARG A 112 41.73 -4.86 4.55
N ALA A 113 40.60 -4.75 5.26
CA ALA A 113 39.58 -5.80 5.25
C ALA A 113 38.75 -5.73 3.97
N LEU A 114 38.35 -4.53 3.55
CA LEU A 114 37.62 -4.30 2.30
C LEU A 114 38.46 -4.70 1.08
N GLU A 115 39.72 -4.30 1.02
CA GLU A 115 40.67 -4.65 -0.06
C GLU A 115 40.89 -6.16 -0.21
N ARG A 116 40.59 -6.95 0.83
CA ARG A 116 40.65 -8.42 0.80
C ARG A 116 39.31 -9.07 0.45
N GLY A 117 38.39 -8.32 -0.15
CA GLY A 117 37.04 -8.77 -0.50
C GLY A 117 36.04 -8.68 0.64
N GLY A 118 36.36 -7.95 1.71
CA GLY A 118 35.39 -7.65 2.76
C GLY A 118 34.27 -6.76 2.22
N MET A 119 33.05 -6.99 2.69
CA MET A 119 31.89 -6.17 2.35
C MET A 119 31.33 -5.52 3.60
N GLN A 120 31.16 -4.19 3.57
CA GLN A 120 30.56 -3.45 4.67
C GLN A 120 29.13 -3.05 4.31
N ARG A 121 28.18 -3.33 5.21
CA ARG A 121 26.86 -2.68 5.18
C ARG A 121 27.00 -1.25 5.69
N LEU A 122 26.96 -0.27 4.78
CA LEU A 122 27.10 1.14 5.09
C LEU A 122 25.79 1.73 5.64
N TYR A 123 24.66 1.32 5.06
CA TYR A 123 23.35 1.83 5.42
C TYR A 123 22.29 0.73 5.27
N MET A 124 21.27 0.74 6.13
CA MET A 124 20.13 -0.15 6.04
C MET A 124 18.93 0.51 6.70
N ASP A 125 17.87 0.71 5.93
CA ASP A 125 16.61 1.29 6.40
C ASP A 125 15.47 0.92 5.44
N ASN A 126 14.26 1.39 5.69
CA ASN A 126 13.15 1.27 4.75
C ASN A 126 13.14 2.45 3.76
N LEU A 127 12.90 2.15 2.49
CA LEU A 127 12.73 3.14 1.43
C LEU A 127 11.38 2.96 0.77
N LYS A 128 10.62 4.05 0.61
CA LYS A 128 9.29 4.02 0.01
C LYS A 128 9.33 3.47 -1.41
N THR A 129 8.21 2.98 -1.90
CA THR A 129 8.08 2.62 -3.31
C THR A 129 8.10 3.87 -4.19
N GLY A 130 8.67 3.73 -5.40
CA GLY A 130 8.78 4.82 -6.37
C GLY A 130 10.22 5.16 -6.74
N SER A 131 10.40 6.32 -7.37
CA SER A 131 11.70 6.73 -7.90
C SER A 131 12.58 7.36 -6.82
N HIS A 132 13.82 6.88 -6.74
CA HIS A 132 14.81 7.35 -5.78
C HIS A 132 16.16 7.57 -6.44
N GLU A 133 16.94 8.49 -5.86
CA GLU A 133 18.32 8.75 -6.28
C GLU A 133 19.27 8.48 -5.12
N VAL A 134 20.34 7.73 -5.40
CA VAL A 134 21.43 7.47 -4.46
C VAL A 134 22.69 8.11 -4.99
N THR A 135 23.37 8.88 -4.14
CA THR A 135 24.70 9.42 -4.44
C THR A 135 25.69 8.98 -3.38
N ALA A 136 26.75 8.31 -3.81
CA ALA A 136 27.89 7.97 -2.96
C ALA A 136 29.04 8.91 -3.27
N PHE A 137 29.62 9.52 -2.24
CA PHE A 137 30.87 10.28 -2.31
C PHE A 137 31.94 9.46 -1.61
N VAL A 138 33.01 9.17 -2.33
CA VAL A 138 34.15 8.39 -1.86
C VAL A 138 35.37 9.30 -1.86
N GLU A 139 36.02 9.40 -0.71
CA GLU A 139 37.24 10.18 -0.53
C GLU A 139 38.38 9.26 -0.13
N GLY A 140 39.58 9.59 -0.59
CA GLY A 140 40.77 8.79 -0.32
C GLY A 140 42.05 9.41 -0.86
N ILE A 141 43.16 8.70 -0.67
CA ILE A 141 44.50 9.11 -1.11
C ILE A 141 45.03 8.13 -2.15
N GLY A 142 45.48 8.66 -3.29
CA GLY A 142 46.11 7.87 -4.35
C GLY A 142 47.63 7.71 -4.18
N PRO A 143 48.31 7.00 -5.11
CA PRO A 143 49.73 6.65 -5.03
C PRO A 143 50.69 7.82 -4.82
N ASP A 144 50.43 8.95 -5.48
CA ASP A 144 51.28 10.16 -5.44
C ASP A 144 50.91 11.09 -4.27
N ASN A 145 50.32 10.55 -3.22
CA ASN A 145 49.77 11.31 -2.08
C ASN A 145 48.72 12.37 -2.50
N ARG A 146 48.08 12.16 -3.65
CA ARG A 146 47.05 13.02 -4.19
C ARG A 146 45.70 12.68 -3.55
N ALA A 147 45.00 13.68 -3.05
CA ALA A 147 43.63 13.51 -2.59
C ALA A 147 42.67 13.30 -3.77
N TYR A 148 41.83 12.28 -3.66
CA TYR A 148 40.77 11.97 -4.61
C TYR A 148 39.42 12.11 -3.93
N LYS A 149 38.47 12.69 -4.68
CA LYS A 149 37.06 12.73 -4.33
C LYS A 149 36.29 12.31 -5.57
N GLN A 150 35.67 11.13 -5.49
CA GLN A 150 34.86 10.57 -6.55
C GLN A 150 33.42 10.52 -6.08
N ALA A 151 32.50 10.70 -7.02
CA ALA A 151 31.08 10.56 -6.75
C ALA A 151 30.45 9.67 -7.80
N ALA A 152 29.51 8.83 -7.38
CA ALA A 152 28.68 8.02 -8.24
C ALA A 152 27.22 8.24 -7.87
N THR A 153 26.37 8.35 -8.88
CA THR A 153 24.92 8.54 -8.71
C THR A 153 24.18 7.44 -9.46
N LEU A 154 23.15 6.88 -8.83
CA LEU A 154 22.23 5.92 -9.44
C LEU A 154 20.79 6.35 -9.14
N ALA A 155 20.00 6.56 -10.18
CA ALA A 155 18.54 6.64 -10.08
C ALA A 155 17.96 5.25 -10.30
N PHE A 156 17.00 4.85 -9.46
CA PHE A 156 16.36 3.55 -9.52
C PHE A 156 14.92 3.63 -9.02
N ASP A 157 14.08 2.70 -9.49
CA ASP A 157 12.69 2.60 -9.05
C ASP A 157 12.55 1.50 -8.00
N LYS A 158 12.26 1.90 -6.76
CA LYS A 158 12.06 1.02 -5.62
C LYS A 158 10.69 0.33 -5.73
N GLY A 159 10.71 -0.99 -5.87
CA GLY A 159 9.54 -1.86 -5.74
C GLY A 159 9.20 -2.21 -4.28
N THR A 160 8.24 -3.13 -4.08
CA THR A 160 7.76 -3.58 -2.77
C THR A 160 8.66 -4.60 -2.06
N GLY A 161 9.66 -5.16 -2.76
CA GLY A 161 10.61 -6.14 -2.21
C GLY A 161 11.82 -5.50 -1.52
N THR A 162 12.82 -6.29 -1.15
CA THR A 162 14.11 -5.76 -0.68
C THR A 162 14.94 -5.29 -1.87
N THR A 163 15.62 -4.14 -1.73
CA THR A 163 16.60 -3.66 -2.71
C THR A 163 17.94 -3.47 -2.03
N ALA A 164 18.99 -4.02 -2.62
CA ALA A 164 20.36 -3.85 -2.14
C ALA A 164 21.20 -3.19 -3.24
N LEU A 165 21.99 -2.20 -2.86
CA LEU A 165 22.95 -1.55 -3.75
C LEU A 165 24.37 -1.77 -3.26
N GLU A 166 25.30 -1.94 -4.19
CA GLU A 166 26.72 -2.03 -3.93
C GLU A 166 27.41 -0.78 -4.48
N ILE A 167 28.08 -0.04 -3.58
CA ILE A 167 29.08 0.96 -3.94
C ILE A 167 30.39 0.22 -4.15
N ARG A 168 30.78 0.07 -5.42
CA ARG A 168 32.03 -0.58 -5.81
C ARG A 168 33.08 0.47 -6.10
N VAL A 169 34.16 0.42 -5.33
CA VAL A 169 35.39 1.17 -5.60
C VAL A 169 36.35 0.21 -6.29
N LYS A 170 36.78 0.52 -7.50
CA LYS A 170 37.69 -0.33 -8.27
C LYS A 170 38.80 0.47 -8.92
N ASP A 171 39.92 -0.19 -9.17
CA ASP A 171 41.02 0.39 -9.93
C ASP A 171 40.80 0.18 -11.43
N ARG A 172 40.72 1.27 -12.20
CA ARG A 172 40.61 1.21 -13.66
C ARG A 172 42.00 1.15 -14.28
N SER A 173 42.38 -0.02 -14.76
CA SER A 173 43.71 -0.29 -15.32
C SER A 173 44.00 0.45 -16.64
N SER A 174 42.99 0.95 -17.35
CA SER A 174 43.17 1.62 -18.65
C SER A 174 43.87 2.98 -18.55
N ASP A 175 43.62 3.70 -17.46
CA ASP A 175 44.12 5.06 -17.22
C ASP A 175 44.70 5.25 -15.81
N TYR A 176 44.85 4.17 -15.05
CA TYR A 176 45.42 4.14 -13.70
C TYR A 176 44.69 5.09 -12.73
N GLN A 177 43.35 5.10 -12.81
CA GLN A 177 42.51 5.92 -11.96
C GLN A 177 41.52 5.08 -11.16
N PRO A 178 41.13 5.52 -9.96
CA PRO A 178 40.04 4.89 -9.26
C PRO A 178 38.70 5.21 -9.93
N GLU A 179 37.83 4.22 -9.95
CA GLU A 179 36.46 4.32 -10.44
C GLU A 179 35.49 3.94 -9.32
N VAL A 180 34.45 4.75 -9.15
CA VAL A 180 33.37 4.49 -8.20
C VAL A 180 32.10 4.27 -9.00
N THR A 181 31.43 3.15 -8.75
CA THR A 181 30.18 2.79 -9.40
C THR A 181 29.17 2.33 -8.35
N ILE A 182 27.88 2.59 -8.60
CA ILE A 182 26.79 2.02 -7.82
C ILE A 182 26.06 1.03 -8.72
N VAL A 183 25.90 -0.20 -8.25
CA VAL A 183 25.17 -1.26 -8.97
C VAL A 183 24.13 -1.88 -8.06
N GLU A 184 23.03 -2.36 -8.64
CA GLU A 184 22.07 -3.19 -7.89
C GLU A 184 22.70 -4.56 -7.63
N TRP A 185 22.55 -5.03 -6.39
CA TRP A 185 23.12 -6.30 -5.96
C TRP A 185 22.07 -7.40 -6.11
N GLU A 186 22.34 -8.36 -7.00
CA GLU A 186 21.56 -9.59 -7.21
C GLU A 186 21.87 -10.69 -6.18
#